data_AF-W2TM27-F1
#
_entry.id   AF-W2TM27-F1
#
_cell.length_a   1.000
_cell.length_b   1.000
_cell.length_c   1.000
_cell.angle_alpha   90.00
_cell.angle_beta   90.00
_cell.angle_gamma   90.00
#
_symmetry.space_group_name_H-M   'P 1'
#
loop_
_entity.id
_entity.type
_entity.pdbx_description
1 polymer ?
#
loop_
_entity_poly.entity_id
_entity_poly.type
_entity_poly.pdbx_seq_one_letter_code
_entity_poly.pdbx_strand_id
1 'polypeptide(L)'
;MLEKYALFIYRMTRDEDASVRLTAILHLTHLLSNDFLKPRGCLSDAAFCMLPSKSSSSGEREVAAAACNLFTELSKKGTLLVNVLPDIICRLSRYGDKVSMDAFKTVVSKEAVKNNEKIAQYFSHFISQLTLSEKSLSKMCSFLPHFAPFLDDDVIFNDFTGVVKSFMDNDPTTSAKETAEELLRKMEYLHKKSCLSEEENKRMLEGVGVINLNVSVENGADGCPTAVFSFEDCEQPI
;
A
#
# COMPACT_ATOMS: atom_id res chain seq x y z
N MET A 1 -20.25 7.43 -24.51
CA MET A 1 -20.88 8.76 -24.28
C MET A 1 -20.85 9.14 -22.80
N LEU A 2 -21.23 8.24 -21.87
CA LEU A 2 -21.16 8.47 -20.42
C LEU A 2 -19.75 8.80 -19.89
N GLU A 3 -18.71 8.16 -20.43
CA GLU A 3 -17.32 8.29 -19.94
C GLU A 3 -16.73 9.72 -19.99
N LYS A 4 -17.20 10.57 -20.92
CA LYS A 4 -16.73 11.97 -21.00
C LYS A 4 -17.26 12.81 -19.84
N TYR A 5 -18.48 12.54 -19.37
CA TYR A 5 -19.11 13.22 -18.24
C TYR A 5 -18.75 12.58 -16.91
N ALA A 6 -18.41 11.29 -16.90
CA ALA A 6 -18.00 10.60 -15.69
C ALA A 6 -16.78 11.22 -15.00
N LEU A 7 -15.84 11.80 -15.76
CA LEU A 7 -14.67 12.50 -15.20
C LEU A 7 -15.08 13.68 -14.32
N PHE A 8 -16.22 14.31 -14.62
CA PHE A 8 -16.78 15.39 -13.81
C PHE A 8 -17.21 14.90 -12.44
N ILE A 9 -17.91 13.75 -12.37
CA ILE A 9 -18.37 13.17 -11.10
C ILE A 9 -17.18 12.83 -10.19
N TYR A 10 -16.11 12.26 -10.75
CA TYR A 10 -14.89 12.02 -9.97
C TYR A 10 -14.30 13.30 -9.38
N ARG A 11 -14.27 14.41 -10.15
CA ARG A 11 -13.73 15.70 -9.68
C ARG A 11 -14.57 16.35 -8.59
N MET A 12 -15.89 16.13 -8.60
CA MET A 12 -16.81 16.69 -7.60
C MET A 12 -16.57 16.12 -6.20
N THR A 13 -15.84 15.01 -6.06
CA THR A 13 -15.41 14.50 -4.74
C THR A 13 -14.42 15.41 -4.02
N ARG A 14 -13.88 16.44 -4.70
CA ARG A 14 -13.00 17.47 -4.13
C ARG A 14 -13.65 18.84 -3.97
N ASP A 15 -14.96 18.93 -4.21
CA ASP A 15 -15.65 20.22 -4.14
C ASP A 15 -15.54 20.83 -2.73
N GLU A 16 -15.62 22.14 -2.59
CA GLU A 16 -15.59 22.81 -1.29
C GLU A 16 -16.88 22.54 -0.49
N ASP A 17 -18.03 22.35 -1.18
CA ASP A 17 -19.30 22.04 -0.55
C ASP A 17 -19.45 20.54 -0.25
N ALA A 18 -19.66 20.22 1.02
CA ALA A 18 -19.89 18.86 1.50
C ALA A 18 -21.09 18.17 0.81
N SER A 19 -22.14 18.91 0.47
CA SER A 19 -23.34 18.38 -0.19
C SER A 19 -23.03 17.90 -1.61
N VAL A 20 -22.15 18.63 -2.30
CA VAL A 20 -21.67 18.30 -3.65
C VAL A 20 -20.79 17.04 -3.59
N ARG A 21 -19.85 16.98 -2.65
CA ARG A 21 -19.01 15.79 -2.42
C ARG A 21 -19.85 14.56 -2.09
N LEU A 22 -20.80 14.69 -1.15
CA LEU A 22 -21.69 13.61 -0.75
C LEU A 22 -22.47 13.05 -1.94
N THR A 23 -23.10 13.93 -2.71
CA THR A 23 -23.88 13.54 -3.89
C THR A 23 -23.01 12.83 -4.92
N ALA A 24 -21.80 13.33 -5.17
CA ALA A 24 -20.86 12.71 -6.10
C ALA A 24 -20.45 11.31 -5.64
N ILE A 25 -20.13 11.13 -4.36
CA ILE A 25 -19.73 9.83 -3.79
C ILE A 25 -20.88 8.81 -3.87
N LEU A 26 -22.12 9.21 -3.58
CA LEU A 26 -23.29 8.33 -3.69
C LEU A 26 -23.53 7.87 -5.14
N HIS A 27 -23.40 8.79 -6.11
CA HIS A 27 -23.53 8.44 -7.52
C HIS A 27 -22.38 7.54 -8.00
N LEU A 28 -21.14 7.82 -7.60
CA LEU A 28 -20.01 6.95 -7.90
C LEU A 28 -20.23 5.54 -7.33
N THR A 29 -20.77 5.44 -6.11
CA THR A 29 -21.10 4.16 -5.48
C THR A 29 -22.07 3.38 -6.34
N HIS A 30 -23.17 4.00 -6.77
CA HIS A 30 -24.14 3.33 -7.62
C HIS A 30 -23.56 2.94 -8.99
N LEU A 31 -22.86 3.86 -9.66
CA LEU A 31 -22.36 3.66 -11.02
C LEU A 31 -21.25 2.60 -11.09
N LEU A 32 -20.32 2.60 -10.13
CA LEU A 32 -19.23 1.62 -10.06
C LEU A 32 -19.74 0.25 -9.61
N SER A 33 -20.62 0.20 -8.61
CA SER A 33 -21.16 -1.07 -8.10
C SER A 33 -22.07 -1.79 -9.11
N ASN A 34 -22.62 -1.06 -10.08
CA ASN A 34 -23.46 -1.64 -11.15
C ASN A 34 -22.73 -1.72 -12.50
N ASP A 35 -21.40 -1.56 -12.52
CA ASP A 35 -20.56 -1.71 -13.72
C ASP A 35 -20.92 -0.75 -14.88
N PHE A 36 -21.68 0.32 -14.60
CA PHE A 36 -21.97 1.41 -15.54
C PHE A 36 -20.77 2.31 -15.78
N LEU A 37 -19.80 2.26 -14.88
CA LEU A 37 -18.58 3.03 -14.93
C LEU A 37 -17.39 2.15 -14.58
N LYS A 38 -16.28 2.31 -15.32
CA LYS A 38 -15.01 1.71 -14.93
C LYS A 38 -14.33 2.59 -13.88
N PRO A 39 -13.72 1.98 -12.86
CA PRO A 39 -12.99 2.72 -11.84
C PRO A 39 -11.76 3.34 -12.52
N ARG A 40 -11.57 4.64 -12.35
CA ARG A 40 -10.39 5.37 -12.86
C ARG A 40 -9.53 5.81 -11.69
N GLY A 41 -8.27 6.15 -12.00
CA GLY A 41 -7.31 6.71 -11.04
C GLY A 41 -7.67 8.09 -10.51
N CYS A 42 -8.93 8.34 -10.13
CA CYS A 42 -9.37 9.56 -9.44
C CYS A 42 -10.22 9.20 -8.21
N LEU A 43 -10.22 7.94 -7.77
CA LEU A 43 -10.90 7.52 -6.54
C LEU A 43 -10.11 7.88 -5.29
N SER A 44 -8.85 8.29 -5.44
CA SER A 44 -8.01 8.88 -4.38
C SER A 44 -8.67 10.04 -3.65
N ASP A 45 -9.38 10.91 -4.37
CA ASP A 45 -10.10 12.05 -3.79
C ASP A 45 -11.31 11.61 -2.95
N ALA A 46 -12.03 10.58 -3.41
CA ALA A 46 -13.08 9.94 -2.61
C ALA A 46 -12.50 9.21 -1.39
N ALA A 47 -11.32 8.59 -1.52
CA ALA A 47 -10.61 7.95 -0.40
C ALA A 47 -10.17 8.98 0.65
N PHE A 48 -9.72 10.17 0.21
CA PHE A 48 -9.39 11.28 1.10
C PHE A 48 -10.60 11.73 1.93
N CYS A 49 -11.81 11.68 1.37
CA CYS A 49 -13.04 12.02 2.08
C CYS A 49 -13.35 11.08 3.27
N MET A 50 -12.76 9.88 3.34
CA MET A 50 -12.89 8.97 4.50
C MET A 50 -12.15 9.48 5.74
N LEU A 51 -11.22 10.42 5.55
CA LEU A 51 -10.38 10.91 6.64
C LEU A 51 -11.16 11.85 7.54
N PRO A 52 -10.91 11.81 8.87
CA PRO A 52 -11.54 12.73 9.80
C PRO A 52 -11.11 14.17 9.47
N SER A 53 -12.08 15.00 9.06
CA SER A 53 -11.87 16.42 8.83
C SER A 53 -11.73 17.17 10.16
N LYS A 54 -10.92 18.25 10.17
CA LYS A 54 -10.79 19.15 11.31
C LYS A 54 -12.09 19.93 11.60
N SER A 55 -12.98 20.06 10.61
CA SER A 55 -14.28 20.71 10.79
C SER A 55 -15.32 19.68 11.24
N SER A 56 -15.92 19.90 12.42
CA SER A 56 -16.90 19.00 13.03
C SER A 56 -18.34 19.24 12.53
N SER A 57 -18.49 19.65 11.27
CA SER A 57 -19.82 19.86 10.69
C SER A 57 -20.54 18.52 10.48
N SER A 58 -21.86 18.52 10.50
CA SER A 58 -22.66 17.31 10.17
C SER A 58 -22.35 16.81 8.76
N GLY A 59 -22.17 17.74 7.81
CA GLY A 59 -21.91 17.43 6.41
C GLY A 59 -20.61 16.66 6.17
N GLU A 60 -19.52 17.02 6.85
CA GLU A 60 -18.26 16.26 6.72
C GLU A 60 -18.37 14.83 7.23
N ARG A 61 -19.14 14.59 8.30
CA ARG A 61 -19.35 13.23 8.83
C ARG A 61 -20.14 12.36 7.86
N GLU A 62 -21.15 12.93 7.21
CA GLU A 62 -21.95 12.24 6.20
C GLU A 62 -21.12 11.91 4.95
N VAL A 63 -20.27 12.85 4.52
CA VAL A 63 -19.31 12.63 3.42
C VAL A 63 -18.36 11.48 3.74
N ALA A 64 -17.78 11.46 4.94
CA ALA A 64 -16.88 10.38 5.37
C ALA A 64 -17.59 9.02 5.44
N ALA A 65 -18.82 8.99 5.96
CA ALA A 65 -19.63 7.77 6.00
C ALA A 65 -19.95 7.26 4.58
N ALA A 66 -20.33 8.15 3.66
CA ALA A 66 -20.60 7.80 2.27
C ALA A 66 -19.34 7.30 1.56
N ALA A 67 -18.17 7.92 1.82
CA ALA A 67 -16.90 7.48 1.27
C ALA A 67 -16.54 6.08 1.75
N CYS A 68 -16.69 5.80 3.05
CA CYS A 68 -16.50 4.44 3.59
C CYS A 68 -17.43 3.43 2.91
N ASN A 69 -18.71 3.78 2.74
CA ASN A 69 -19.68 2.90 2.07
C ASN A 69 -19.30 2.63 0.60
N LEU A 70 -18.80 3.63 -0.14
CA LEU A 70 -18.29 3.43 -1.50
C LEU A 70 -17.24 2.33 -1.52
N PHE A 71 -16.18 2.45 -0.72
CA PHE A 71 -15.09 1.46 -0.71
C PHE A 71 -15.52 0.10 -0.16
N THR A 72 -16.50 0.07 0.76
CA THR A 72 -17.16 -1.16 1.19
C THR A 72 -17.79 -1.88 -0.01
N GLU A 73 -18.57 -1.17 -0.84
CA GLU A 73 -19.20 -1.77 -2.02
C GLU A 73 -18.19 -2.16 -3.10
N LEU A 74 -17.14 -1.35 -3.32
CA LEU A 74 -16.07 -1.71 -4.26
C LEU A 74 -15.30 -2.95 -3.80
N SER A 75 -15.11 -3.14 -2.49
CA SER A 75 -14.41 -4.33 -1.95
C SER A 75 -15.17 -5.63 -2.23
N LYS A 76 -16.50 -5.58 -2.30
CA LYS A 76 -17.35 -6.73 -2.66
C LYS A 76 -17.21 -7.10 -4.14
N LYS A 77 -16.67 -6.20 -4.98
CA LYS A 77 -16.57 -6.34 -6.44
C LYS A 77 -15.20 -6.85 -6.92
N GLY A 78 -14.68 -7.90 -6.27
CA GLY A 78 -13.53 -8.66 -6.76
C GLY A 78 -12.28 -7.81 -7.03
N THR A 79 -11.73 -7.88 -8.25
CA THR A 79 -10.47 -7.21 -8.65
C THR A 79 -10.60 -5.69 -8.85
N LEU A 80 -11.81 -5.13 -8.75
CA LEU A 80 -12.07 -3.72 -8.99
C LEU A 80 -11.28 -2.81 -8.06
N LEU A 81 -11.32 -3.09 -6.74
CA LEU A 81 -10.60 -2.33 -5.73
C LEU A 81 -9.08 -2.45 -5.92
N VAL A 82 -8.61 -3.62 -6.36
CA VAL A 82 -7.20 -3.91 -6.65
C VAL A 82 -6.68 -3.02 -7.76
N ASN A 83 -7.45 -2.85 -8.83
CA ASN A 83 -7.03 -2.04 -9.98
C ASN A 83 -6.89 -0.54 -9.67
N VAL A 84 -7.53 -0.05 -8.60
CA VAL A 84 -7.45 1.37 -8.19
C VAL A 84 -6.63 1.61 -6.95
N LEU A 85 -6.31 0.56 -6.18
CA LEU A 85 -5.49 0.67 -4.98
C LEU A 85 -4.14 1.35 -5.26
N PRO A 86 -3.39 1.03 -6.34
CA PRO A 86 -2.11 1.70 -6.64
C PRO A 86 -2.25 3.20 -6.80
N ASP A 87 -3.27 3.65 -7.54
CA ASP A 87 -3.50 5.09 -7.73
C ASP A 87 -3.89 5.77 -6.42
N ILE A 88 -4.74 5.12 -5.61
CA ILE A 88 -5.16 5.63 -4.30
C ILE A 88 -3.94 5.76 -3.39
N ILE A 89 -3.12 4.72 -3.28
CA ILE A 89 -1.88 4.70 -2.49
C ILE A 89 -0.94 5.80 -2.97
N CYS A 90 -0.55 5.78 -4.26
CA CYS A 90 0.39 6.73 -4.83
C CYS A 90 -0.04 8.18 -4.61
N ARG A 91 -1.33 8.49 -4.75
CA ARG A 91 -1.84 9.86 -4.57
C ARG A 91 -1.96 10.25 -3.11
N LEU A 92 -2.44 9.36 -2.24
CA LEU A 92 -2.50 9.63 -0.81
C LEU A 92 -1.09 9.81 -0.21
N SER A 93 -0.10 9.06 -0.67
CA SER A 93 1.30 9.22 -0.26
C SER A 93 1.88 10.59 -0.65
N ARG A 94 1.45 11.17 -1.78
CA ARG A 94 1.86 12.53 -2.20
C ARG A 94 1.23 13.64 -1.35
N TYR A 95 0.19 13.32 -0.58
CA TYR A 95 -0.42 14.23 0.37
C TYR A 95 0.20 14.11 1.77
N GLY A 96 1.46 13.68 1.90
CA GLY A 96 2.14 13.39 3.17
C GLY A 96 2.00 14.48 4.26
N ASP A 97 1.95 15.77 3.88
CA ASP A 97 1.74 16.87 4.83
C ASP A 97 0.27 17.03 5.30
N LYS A 98 -0.69 16.47 4.56
CA LYS A 98 -2.15 16.57 4.79
C LYS A 98 -2.77 15.26 5.29
N VAL A 99 -2.12 14.13 5.04
CA VAL A 99 -2.56 12.78 5.41
C VAL A 99 -1.50 12.18 6.32
N SER A 100 -1.76 12.15 7.62
CA SER A 100 -0.87 11.47 8.56
C SER A 100 -0.79 9.98 8.26
N MET A 101 0.31 9.34 8.70
CA MET A 101 0.48 7.89 8.53
C MET A 101 -0.68 7.09 9.15
N ASP A 102 -1.25 7.54 10.28
CA ASP A 102 -2.40 6.89 10.90
C ASP A 102 -3.69 7.07 10.09
N ALA A 103 -3.87 8.23 9.45
CA ALA A 103 -4.96 8.49 8.52
C ALA A 103 -4.84 7.61 7.27
N PHE A 104 -3.64 7.52 6.69
CA PHE A 104 -3.35 6.63 5.56
C PHE A 104 -3.62 5.16 5.91
N LYS A 105 -3.09 4.68 7.04
CA LYS A 105 -3.37 3.34 7.57
C LYS A 105 -4.86 3.12 7.80
N THR A 106 -5.61 4.13 8.21
CA THR A 106 -7.07 4.00 8.40
C THR A 106 -7.78 3.78 7.06
N VAL A 107 -7.44 4.53 6.01
CA VAL A 107 -8.04 4.34 4.67
C VAL A 107 -7.71 2.95 4.11
N VAL A 108 -6.46 2.53 4.27
CA VAL A 108 -6.00 1.23 3.77
C VAL A 108 -6.51 0.07 4.64
N SER A 109 -6.52 0.19 5.96
CA SER A 109 -6.84 -0.92 6.87
C SER A 109 -8.31 -1.11 7.20
N LYS A 110 -9.10 -0.03 7.30
CA LYS A 110 -10.42 -0.11 7.96
C LYS A 110 -11.46 -0.84 7.11
N GLU A 111 -11.37 -0.73 5.79
CA GLU A 111 -12.34 -1.34 4.86
C GLU A 111 -11.68 -2.27 3.82
N ALA A 112 -10.51 -1.90 3.29
CA ALA A 112 -9.85 -2.68 2.25
C ALA A 112 -9.12 -3.93 2.77
N VAL A 113 -8.72 -3.98 4.04
CA VAL A 113 -8.06 -5.18 4.63
C VAL A 113 -9.06 -6.09 5.34
N LYS A 114 -10.03 -5.53 6.07
CA LYS A 114 -10.99 -6.30 6.89
C LYS A 114 -11.87 -7.26 6.07
N ASN A 115 -12.20 -6.89 4.83
CA ASN A 115 -13.07 -7.68 3.96
C ASN A 115 -12.33 -8.31 2.77
N ASN A 116 -10.99 -8.22 2.72
CA ASN A 116 -10.21 -8.73 1.60
C ASN A 116 -8.97 -9.46 2.11
N GLU A 117 -9.12 -10.76 2.34
CA GLU A 117 -8.06 -11.67 2.80
C GLU A 117 -6.84 -11.66 1.86
N LYS A 118 -7.00 -11.24 0.60
CA LYS A 118 -5.93 -11.18 -0.42
C LYS A 118 -5.27 -9.82 -0.56
N ILE A 119 -5.64 -8.84 0.25
CA ILE A 119 -5.09 -7.48 0.15
C ILE A 119 -3.57 -7.45 0.24
N ALA A 120 -2.98 -8.29 1.10
CA ALA A 120 -1.53 -8.39 1.27
C ALA A 120 -0.85 -8.92 0.00
N GLN A 121 -1.48 -9.88 -0.69
CA GLN A 121 -1.04 -10.40 -1.99
C GLN A 121 -1.13 -9.34 -3.10
N TYR A 122 -2.11 -8.43 -3.02
CA TYR A 122 -2.18 -7.32 -3.97
C TYR A 122 -1.07 -6.29 -3.74
N PHE A 123 -0.81 -5.94 -2.48
CA PHE A 123 0.31 -5.06 -2.13
C PHE A 123 1.66 -5.66 -2.52
N SER A 124 1.88 -6.95 -2.27
CA SER A 124 3.10 -7.65 -2.68
C SER A 124 3.26 -7.60 -4.20
N HIS A 125 2.18 -7.87 -4.95
CA HIS A 125 2.21 -7.80 -6.40
C HIS A 125 2.58 -6.39 -6.89
N PHE A 126 2.05 -5.33 -6.28
CA PHE A 126 2.44 -3.97 -6.67
C PHE A 126 3.90 -3.67 -6.38
N ILE A 127 4.41 -4.12 -5.23
CA ILE A 127 5.84 -4.01 -4.91
C ILE A 127 6.67 -4.78 -5.94
N SER A 128 6.17 -5.93 -6.42
CA SER A 128 6.83 -6.75 -7.44
C SER A 128 6.98 -6.05 -8.80
N GLN A 129 6.16 -5.03 -9.07
CA GLN A 129 6.21 -4.24 -10.32
C GLN A 129 7.13 -3.02 -10.23
N LEU A 130 7.74 -2.75 -9.07
CA LEU A 130 8.61 -1.59 -8.89
C LEU A 130 10.01 -1.85 -9.43
N THR A 131 10.61 -0.83 -10.05
CA THR A 131 12.05 -0.84 -10.34
C THR A 131 12.78 -0.30 -9.11
N LEU A 132 13.55 -1.16 -8.45
CA LEU A 132 14.33 -0.75 -7.29
C LEU A 132 15.56 0.04 -7.72
N SER A 133 15.82 1.14 -7.02
CA SER A 133 17.11 1.82 -6.93
C SER A 133 17.87 1.34 -5.68
N GLU A 134 19.18 1.61 -5.60
CA GLU A 134 19.99 1.30 -4.39
C GLU A 134 19.43 1.93 -3.10
N LYS A 135 18.85 3.13 -3.22
CA LYS A 135 18.17 3.81 -2.10
C LYS A 135 16.92 3.06 -1.68
N SER A 136 16.08 2.68 -2.64
CA SER A 136 14.85 1.94 -2.34
C SER A 136 15.13 0.53 -1.81
N LEU A 137 16.20 -0.13 -2.26
CA LEU A 137 16.66 -1.41 -1.70
C LEU A 137 17.04 -1.24 -0.22
N SER A 138 17.82 -0.21 0.11
CA SER A 138 18.22 0.08 1.49
C SER A 138 17.01 0.32 2.39
N LYS A 139 15.99 1.02 1.89
CA LYS A 139 14.71 1.18 2.59
C LYS A 139 13.97 -0.16 2.74
N MET A 140 13.86 -0.94 1.67
CA MET A 140 13.23 -2.25 1.72
C MET A 140 13.86 -3.16 2.78
N CYS A 141 15.19 -3.12 2.93
CA CYS A 141 15.91 -3.80 4.01
C CYS A 141 15.48 -3.31 5.40
N SER A 142 15.36 -2.00 5.62
CA SER A 142 14.94 -1.46 6.93
C SER A 142 13.48 -1.76 7.25
N PHE A 143 12.63 -1.92 6.23
CA PHE A 143 11.22 -2.28 6.41
C PHE A 143 10.97 -3.78 6.58
N LEU A 144 11.98 -4.64 6.43
CA LEU A 144 11.85 -6.09 6.57
C LEU A 144 11.04 -6.53 7.82
N PRO A 145 11.23 -5.95 9.02
CA PRO A 145 10.44 -6.34 10.20
C PRO A 145 8.93 -6.15 10.03
N HIS A 146 8.51 -5.18 9.22
CA HIS A 146 7.09 -4.85 9.03
C HIS A 146 6.37 -5.81 8.11
N PHE A 147 7.07 -6.35 7.10
CA PHE A 147 6.47 -7.29 6.17
C PHE A 147 6.87 -8.75 6.41
N ALA A 148 7.83 -9.00 7.32
CA ALA A 148 8.23 -10.35 7.73
C ALA A 148 7.05 -11.27 8.09
N PRO A 149 5.98 -10.83 8.80
CA PRO A 149 4.85 -11.71 9.11
C PRO A 149 4.05 -12.19 7.89
N PHE A 150 4.19 -11.52 6.75
CA PHE A 150 3.48 -11.90 5.51
C PHE A 150 4.31 -12.83 4.62
N LEU A 151 5.59 -13.05 4.95
CA LEU A 151 6.48 -13.89 4.13
C LEU A 151 6.18 -15.38 4.27
N ASP A 152 5.32 -15.82 5.19
CA ASP A 152 4.82 -17.21 5.22
C ASP A 152 3.95 -17.54 3.98
N ASP A 153 3.35 -16.53 3.33
CA ASP A 153 2.54 -16.71 2.11
C ASP A 153 3.45 -16.83 0.86
N ASP A 154 3.29 -17.92 0.10
CA ASP A 154 4.08 -18.22 -1.09
C ASP A 154 4.01 -17.10 -2.15
N VAL A 155 2.84 -16.50 -2.35
CA VAL A 155 2.65 -15.46 -3.37
C VAL A 155 3.44 -14.21 -2.95
N ILE A 156 3.29 -13.80 -1.70
CA ILE A 156 3.98 -12.64 -1.15
C ILE A 156 5.50 -12.86 -1.16
N PHE A 157 5.96 -14.03 -0.75
CA PHE A 157 7.38 -14.36 -0.78
C PHE A 157 7.96 -14.30 -2.21
N ASN A 158 7.27 -14.86 -3.20
CA ASN A 158 7.71 -14.85 -4.59
C ASN A 158 7.73 -13.43 -5.18
N ASP A 159 6.74 -12.60 -4.86
CA ASP A 159 6.68 -11.20 -5.29
C ASP A 159 7.87 -10.38 -4.74
N PHE A 160 8.11 -10.47 -3.43
CA PHE A 160 9.18 -9.73 -2.76
C PHE A 160 10.58 -10.20 -3.18
N THR A 161 10.79 -11.50 -3.36
CA THR A 161 12.07 -12.01 -3.86
C THR A 161 12.27 -11.74 -5.34
N GLY A 162 11.18 -11.74 -6.13
CA GLY A 162 11.19 -11.44 -7.56
C GLY A 162 11.71 -10.04 -7.85
N VAL A 163 11.24 -9.02 -7.10
CA VAL A 163 11.70 -7.64 -7.30
C VAL A 163 13.17 -7.45 -6.93
N VAL A 164 13.64 -8.11 -5.87
CA VAL A 164 15.06 -8.03 -5.46
C VAL A 164 15.97 -8.75 -6.47
N LYS A 165 15.53 -9.88 -7.04
CA LYS A 165 16.26 -10.56 -8.13
C LYS A 165 16.32 -9.69 -9.38
N SER A 166 15.20 -9.08 -9.77
CA SER A 166 15.18 -8.15 -10.91
C SER A 166 16.12 -6.96 -10.70
N PHE A 167 16.21 -6.41 -9.47
CA PHE A 167 17.22 -5.42 -9.14
C PHE A 167 18.65 -5.90 -9.39
N MET A 168 18.98 -7.13 -8.98
CA MET A 168 20.31 -7.71 -9.19
C MET A 168 20.66 -7.93 -10.66
N ASP A 169 19.66 -8.16 -11.51
CA ASP A 169 19.84 -8.32 -12.96
C ASP A 169 20.11 -6.99 -13.67
N ASN A 170 19.87 -5.84 -13.01
CA ASN A 170 20.07 -4.49 -13.56
C ASN A 170 21.46 -3.90 -13.23
N ASP A 171 22.49 -4.75 -13.11
CA ASP A 171 23.89 -4.38 -12.87
C ASP A 171 24.13 -3.33 -11.76
N PRO A 172 23.64 -3.57 -10.52
CA PRO A 172 23.87 -2.66 -9.40
C PRO A 172 25.34 -2.67 -8.94
N THR A 173 25.73 -1.72 -8.09
CA THR A 173 27.08 -1.73 -7.50
C THR A 173 27.33 -3.01 -6.69
N THR A 174 28.60 -3.40 -6.56
CA THR A 174 28.99 -4.60 -5.79
C THR A 174 28.42 -4.59 -4.37
N SER A 175 28.47 -3.45 -3.70
CA SER A 175 27.92 -3.30 -2.33
C SER A 175 26.39 -3.44 -2.30
N ALA A 176 25.68 -2.88 -3.28
CA ALA A 176 24.24 -3.03 -3.37
C ALA A 176 23.82 -4.47 -3.71
N LYS A 177 24.63 -5.18 -4.52
CA LYS A 177 24.42 -6.61 -4.82
C LYS A 177 24.57 -7.48 -3.58
N GLU A 178 25.62 -7.25 -2.78
CA GLU A 178 25.82 -7.94 -1.49
C GLU A 178 24.63 -7.70 -0.53
N THR A 179 24.13 -6.46 -0.49
CA THR A 179 22.96 -6.08 0.31
C THR A 179 21.69 -6.82 -0.15
N ALA A 180 21.48 -6.91 -1.47
CA ALA A 180 20.35 -7.63 -2.05
C ALA A 180 20.41 -9.14 -1.76
N GLU A 181 21.60 -9.75 -1.86
CA GLU A 181 21.81 -11.16 -1.52
C GLU A 181 21.55 -11.42 -0.03
N GLU A 182 21.99 -10.53 0.86
CA GLU A 182 21.71 -10.62 2.29
C GLU A 182 20.20 -10.55 2.56
N LEU A 183 19.49 -9.61 1.92
CA LEU A 183 18.04 -9.47 2.04
C LEU A 183 17.31 -10.75 1.57
N LEU A 184 17.72 -11.32 0.45
CA LEU A 184 17.15 -12.57 -0.08
C LEU A 184 17.32 -13.74 0.91
N ARG A 185 18.52 -13.91 1.49
CA ARG A 185 18.75 -14.95 2.51
C ARG A 185 17.86 -14.77 3.72
N LYS A 186 17.68 -13.51 4.17
CA LYS A 186 16.79 -13.19 5.29
C LYS A 186 15.33 -13.51 4.98
N MET A 187 14.85 -13.14 3.79
CA MET A 187 13.49 -13.46 3.35
C MET A 187 13.25 -14.97 3.25
N GLU A 188 14.21 -15.71 2.69
CA GLU A 188 14.10 -17.17 2.55
C GLU A 188 14.06 -17.88 3.91
N TYR A 189 14.87 -17.42 4.86
CA TYR A 189 14.78 -17.91 6.23
C TYR A 189 13.41 -17.61 6.85
N LEU A 190 12.92 -16.37 6.72
CA LEU A 190 11.62 -15.97 7.30
C LEU A 190 10.45 -16.77 6.72
N HIS A 191 10.46 -17.05 5.42
CA HIS A 191 9.45 -17.86 4.73
C HIS A 191 9.47 -19.33 5.20
N LYS A 192 10.65 -19.89 5.49
CA LYS A 192 10.79 -21.29 5.93
C LYS A 192 10.68 -21.44 7.45
N LYS A 193 10.84 -20.38 8.22
CA LYS A 193 11.00 -20.40 9.69
C LYS A 193 9.90 -21.19 10.41
N SER A 194 8.66 -21.05 9.96
CA SER A 194 7.48 -21.72 10.52
C SER A 194 7.46 -23.24 10.26
N CYS A 195 8.26 -23.73 9.30
CA CYS A 195 8.31 -25.13 8.87
C CYS A 195 9.63 -25.86 9.23
N LEU A 196 10.63 -25.17 9.82
CA LEU A 196 11.94 -25.76 10.14
C LEU A 196 11.94 -26.44 11.51
N SER A 197 12.60 -27.60 11.60
CA SER A 197 12.98 -28.19 12.89
C SER A 197 14.00 -27.31 13.64
N GLU A 198 14.17 -27.50 14.95
CA GLU A 198 15.14 -26.73 15.75
C GLU A 198 16.58 -26.84 15.21
N GLU A 199 16.96 -28.00 14.69
CA GLU A 199 18.29 -28.25 14.13
C GLU A 199 18.50 -27.57 12.76
N GLU A 200 17.47 -27.54 11.91
CA GLU A 200 17.51 -26.84 10.62
C GLU A 200 17.47 -25.33 10.82
N ASN A 201 16.69 -24.87 11.79
CA ASN A 201 16.59 -23.47 12.16
C ASN A 201 17.96 -22.94 12.63
N LYS A 202 18.68 -23.69 13.49
CA LYS A 202 20.03 -23.33 13.92
C LYS A 202 21.04 -23.27 12.78
N ARG A 203 21.02 -24.24 11.85
CA ARG A 203 21.91 -24.28 10.67
C ARG A 203 21.65 -23.14 9.69
N MET A 204 20.38 -22.80 9.43
CA MET A 204 20.05 -21.70 8.54
C MET A 204 20.42 -20.35 9.16
N LEU A 205 20.23 -20.19 10.48
CA LEU A 205 20.56 -18.95 11.18
C LEU A 205 22.06 -18.61 11.14
N GLU A 206 22.94 -19.62 11.13
CA GLU A 206 24.40 -19.45 11.01
C GLU A 206 24.82 -18.78 9.69
N GLY A 207 24.05 -18.94 8.61
CA GLY A 207 24.34 -18.37 7.28
C GLY A 207 23.60 -17.06 6.94
N VAL A 208 22.57 -16.70 7.72
CA VAL A 208 21.69 -15.55 7.45
C VAL A 208 22.17 -14.26 8.14
N GLY A 209 22.99 -14.39 9.20
CA GLY A 209 23.46 -13.26 9.99
C GLY A 209 22.39 -12.70 10.94
N VAL A 210 22.60 -11.48 11.46
CA VAL A 210 21.67 -10.87 12.43
C VAL A 210 20.40 -10.40 11.71
N ILE A 211 19.26 -10.98 12.10
CA ILE A 211 17.93 -10.48 11.71
C ILE A 211 17.38 -9.67 12.87
N ASN A 212 17.43 -8.34 12.75
CA ASN A 212 16.76 -7.47 13.70
C ASN A 212 15.30 -7.31 13.30
N LEU A 213 14.41 -8.12 13.87
CA LEU A 213 12.96 -7.98 13.71
C LEU A 213 12.35 -6.99 14.72
N ASN A 214 13.16 -6.38 15.59
CA ASN A 214 12.64 -5.32 16.45
C ASN A 214 12.34 -4.11 15.58
N VAL A 215 11.08 -3.69 15.59
CA VAL A 215 10.66 -2.43 14.98
C VAL A 215 11.25 -1.30 15.84
N SER A 216 12.42 -0.80 15.45
CA SER A 216 12.93 0.47 15.99
C SER A 216 11.97 1.57 15.53
N VAL A 217 11.17 2.10 16.44
CA VAL A 217 10.44 3.34 16.19
C VAL A 217 11.48 4.45 16.18
N GLU A 218 12.05 4.75 15.02
CA GLU A 218 12.76 6.01 14.83
C GLU A 218 11.70 7.11 14.93
N ASN A 219 11.66 7.75 16.11
CA ASN A 219 10.86 8.93 16.34
C ASN A 219 11.55 10.11 15.65
N GLY A 220 10.87 10.76 14.71
CA GLY A 220 11.25 12.09 14.23
C GLY A 220 11.29 13.08 15.40
N ALA A 221 11.87 14.26 15.17
CA ALA A 221 12.03 15.32 16.17
C ALA A 221 10.70 15.80 16.83
N ASP A 222 9.58 15.38 16.27
CA ASP A 222 8.19 15.67 16.57
C ASP A 222 7.38 14.43 17.07
N GLY A 223 8.03 13.28 17.26
CA GLY A 223 7.40 12.05 17.79
C GLY A 223 6.58 11.26 16.77
N CYS A 224 6.63 11.62 15.49
CA CYS A 224 6.06 10.83 14.40
C CYS A 224 7.06 9.74 13.94
N PRO A 225 6.61 8.50 13.60
CA PRO A 225 7.50 7.48 13.06
C PRO A 225 8.08 7.91 11.70
N THR A 226 9.40 8.09 11.61
CA THR A 226 10.10 8.63 10.42
C THR A 226 10.40 7.61 9.33
N ALA A 227 10.01 6.35 9.50
CA ALA A 227 10.18 5.34 8.45
C ALA A 227 9.11 5.54 7.36
N VAL A 228 9.34 6.50 6.46
CA VAL A 228 8.52 6.73 5.27
C VAL A 228 9.22 6.12 4.06
N PHE A 229 8.79 4.93 3.66
CA PHE A 229 8.97 4.47 2.28
C PHE A 229 8.10 5.37 1.39
N SER A 230 8.72 6.17 0.52
CA SER A 230 8.00 6.99 -0.46
C SER A 230 8.19 6.36 -1.83
N PHE A 231 7.14 6.33 -2.64
CA PHE A 231 7.26 5.90 -4.05
C PHE A 231 8.16 6.84 -4.88
N GLU A 232 8.51 8.01 -4.34
CA GLU A 232 9.52 8.91 -4.92
C GLU A 232 10.95 8.33 -4.86
N ASP A 233 11.18 7.30 -4.02
CA ASP A 233 12.46 6.60 -3.92
C ASP A 233 12.62 5.48 -4.96
N CYS A 234 11.51 5.05 -5.58
CA CYS A 234 11.50 4.08 -6.66
C CYS A 234 11.59 4.81 -8.01
N GLU A 235 12.32 4.25 -8.98
CA GLU A 235 12.27 4.79 -10.33
C GLU A 235 10.85 4.62 -10.90
N GLN A 236 10.44 5.56 -11.77
CA GLN A 236 9.10 5.51 -12.36
C GLN A 236 8.91 4.16 -13.06
N PRO A 237 7.77 3.46 -12.85
CA PRO A 237 7.49 2.24 -13.60
C PRO A 237 7.46 2.58 -15.10
N ILE A 238 8.11 1.74 -15.91
CA ILE A 238 8.15 1.84 -17.38
C ILE A 238 6.76 1.50 -17.95
#